data_AF-A0A352VP19-F1
#
_entry.id   AF-A0A352VP19-F1
#
_cell.length_a   1.000
_cell.length_b   1.000
_cell.length_c   1.000
_cell.angle_alpha   90.00
_cell.angle_beta   90.00
_cell.angle_gamma   90.00
#
_symmetry.space_group_name_H-M   'P 1'
#
loop_
_entity.id
_entity.type
_entity.pdbx_description
1 polymer ?
#
loop_
_entity_poly.entity_id
_entity_poly.type
_entity_poly.pdbx_seq_one_letter_code
_entity_poly.pdbx_strand_id
1 'polypeptide(L)'
;MGERYLRFWKSKLGEKLFRLAGFKLKRVAPALGASEHRATEVVIGLEADRLFEALPKETRESLGTLPETVQALEQDAQAMRQQVAEMDGILAEIGDDDPSRPSAARACVRASVEATREEAQGKLREAVAALETIRLGLLYMQAGTGTVESLTMELEAARGISDDMENLLAGHREVERILQERRKTGVFTLVTDPGWLKDAIVDSF
;
A
#
# COMPACT_ATOMS: atom_id res chain seq x y z
N MET A 1 11.17 -9.75 35.36
CA MET A 1 9.89 -9.30 35.96
C MET A 1 8.69 -9.63 35.05
N GLY A 2 8.54 -10.90 34.60
CA GLY A 2 7.56 -11.27 33.56
C GLY A 2 6.44 -12.23 34.00
N GLU A 3 6.53 -12.82 35.19
CA GLU A 3 5.62 -13.91 35.59
C GLU A 3 4.32 -13.44 36.27
N ARG A 4 4.25 -12.17 36.68
CA ARG A 4 3.09 -11.58 37.35
C ARG A 4 1.99 -11.16 36.37
N TYR A 5 2.36 -10.78 35.15
CA TYR A 5 1.42 -10.27 34.14
C TYR A 5 0.58 -11.40 33.52
N LEU A 6 1.21 -12.53 33.19
CA LEU A 6 0.53 -13.74 32.68
C LEU A 6 -0.41 -14.37 33.72
N ARG A 7 -0.10 -14.23 35.02
CA ARG A 7 -0.96 -14.74 36.11
C ARG A 7 -2.19 -13.88 36.37
N PHE A 8 -2.12 -12.58 36.12
CA PHE A 8 -3.27 -11.69 36.22
C PHE A 8 -4.32 -12.02 35.14
N TRP A 9 -3.87 -12.35 33.93
CA TRP A 9 -4.72 -12.73 32.80
C TRP A 9 -5.29 -14.16 32.87
N LYS A 10 -4.61 -15.11 33.55
CA LYS A 10 -5.14 -16.47 33.80
C LYS A 10 -6.10 -16.59 34.99
N SER A 11 -6.40 -15.51 35.69
CA SER A 11 -7.30 -15.51 36.84
C SER A 11 -8.76 -15.28 36.41
N LYS A 12 -9.72 -15.75 37.23
CA LYS A 12 -11.18 -15.57 37.07
C LYS A 12 -11.65 -14.10 36.99
N LEU A 13 -10.74 -13.13 37.08
CA LEU A 13 -10.98 -11.70 36.81
C LEU A 13 -10.94 -11.36 35.30
N GLY A 14 -10.07 -12.01 34.51
CA GLY A 14 -9.97 -11.78 33.06
C GLY A 14 -11.23 -12.22 32.31
N GLU A 15 -11.82 -13.34 32.73
CA GLU A 15 -13.08 -13.87 32.19
C GLU A 15 -14.29 -12.92 32.47
N LYS A 16 -14.25 -12.15 33.57
CA LYS A 16 -15.32 -11.21 33.94
C LYS A 16 -15.23 -9.87 33.22
N LEU A 17 -14.02 -9.35 32.96
CA LEU A 17 -13.83 -8.16 32.13
C LEU A 17 -14.25 -8.41 30.67
N PHE A 18 -13.99 -9.62 30.16
CA PHE A 18 -14.45 -10.03 28.83
C PHE A 18 -15.99 -10.13 28.72
N ARG A 19 -16.67 -10.62 29.78
CA ARG A 19 -18.14 -10.67 29.81
C ARG A 19 -18.82 -9.30 29.93
N LEU A 20 -18.13 -8.29 30.47
CA LEU A 20 -18.71 -6.93 30.55
C LEU A 20 -18.54 -6.16 29.24
N ALA A 21 -17.48 -6.44 28.46
CA ALA A 21 -17.30 -5.89 27.12
C ALA A 21 -18.25 -6.52 26.08
N GLY A 22 -18.61 -7.81 26.25
CA GLY A 22 -19.52 -8.51 25.34
C GLY A 22 -21.01 -8.16 25.49
N PHE A 23 -21.44 -7.46 26.55
CA PHE A 23 -22.86 -7.27 26.86
C PHE A 23 -23.54 -6.11 26.10
N LYS A 24 -22.81 -5.40 25.22
CA LYS A 24 -23.38 -4.30 24.41
C LYS A 24 -22.86 -4.18 22.99
N LEU A 25 -22.14 -5.17 22.44
CA LEU A 25 -21.96 -5.25 21.00
C LEU A 25 -23.30 -5.65 20.37
N LYS A 26 -24.17 -4.66 20.16
CA LYS A 26 -25.15 -4.73 19.10
C LYS A 26 -24.36 -5.15 17.86
N ARG A 27 -24.62 -6.35 17.38
CA ARG A 27 -24.28 -6.79 16.04
C ARG A 27 -24.92 -5.79 15.08
N VAL A 28 -24.21 -4.72 14.76
CA VAL A 28 -24.54 -3.88 13.62
C VAL A 28 -24.10 -4.72 12.43
N ALA A 29 -25.04 -5.49 11.90
CA ALA A 29 -24.93 -6.03 10.55
C ALA A 29 -24.60 -4.86 9.60
N PRO A 30 -23.77 -5.09 8.57
CA PRO A 30 -23.11 -4.05 7.82
C PRO A 30 -24.16 -3.22 7.08
N ALA A 31 -24.39 -1.99 7.55
CA ALA A 31 -25.11 -1.00 6.80
C ALA A 31 -24.13 -0.24 5.91
N LEU A 32 -23.52 -0.91 4.92
CA LEU A 32 -22.75 -0.25 3.84
C LEU A 32 -22.84 -1.07 2.54
N GLY A 33 -24.07 -1.37 2.12
CA GLY A 33 -24.39 -1.32 0.71
C GLY A 33 -24.66 0.15 0.35
N ALA A 34 -24.22 0.59 -0.83
CA ALA A 34 -24.34 1.95 -1.39
C ALA A 34 -23.16 2.93 -1.14
N SER A 35 -21.99 2.59 -1.68
CA SER A 35 -21.15 3.57 -2.40
C SER A 35 -20.16 2.82 -3.29
N GLU A 36 -20.46 2.71 -4.58
CA GLU A 36 -19.58 2.06 -5.59
C GLU A 36 -18.23 2.79 -5.79
N HIS A 37 -17.96 3.86 -5.04
CA HIS A 37 -16.75 4.69 -5.13
C HIS A 37 -15.97 4.79 -3.81
N ARG A 38 -16.31 4.02 -2.76
CA ARG A 38 -15.47 4.02 -1.55
C ARG A 38 -14.34 3.03 -1.73
N ALA A 39 -13.13 3.55 -1.81
CA ALA A 39 -11.91 2.76 -1.93
C ALA A 39 -11.80 1.83 -0.71
N THR A 40 -11.73 0.52 -0.95
CA THR A 40 -11.81 -0.52 0.09
C THR A 40 -10.70 -0.39 1.13
N GLU A 41 -9.53 0.09 0.73
CA GLU A 41 -8.38 0.39 1.59
C GLU A 41 -8.72 1.39 2.70
N VAL A 42 -9.49 2.45 2.41
CA VAL A 42 -9.88 3.47 3.39
C VAL A 42 -10.88 2.92 4.41
N VAL A 43 -11.67 1.94 3.99
CA VAL A 43 -12.56 1.23 4.91
C VAL A 43 -11.74 0.32 5.82
N ILE A 44 -10.76 -0.39 5.25
CA ILE A 44 -9.92 -1.35 5.97
C ILE A 44 -9.01 -0.64 6.96
N GLY A 45 -8.32 0.44 6.60
CA GLY A 45 -7.46 1.14 7.55
C GLY A 45 -8.25 1.87 8.63
N LEU A 46 -9.43 2.43 8.34
CA LEU A 46 -10.34 2.91 9.40
C LEU A 46 -10.76 1.80 10.38
N GLU A 47 -10.97 0.58 9.89
CA GLU A 47 -11.25 -0.57 10.75
C GLU A 47 -10.01 -1.00 11.56
N ALA A 48 -8.83 -1.02 10.93
CA ALA A 48 -7.57 -1.31 11.61
C ALA A 48 -7.27 -0.30 12.72
N ASP A 49 -7.50 0.99 12.50
CA ASP A 49 -7.32 2.05 13.50
C ASP A 49 -8.22 1.82 14.72
N ARG A 50 -9.50 1.51 14.50
CA ARG A 50 -10.45 1.21 15.58
C ARG A 50 -10.05 -0.03 16.38
N LEU A 51 -9.56 -1.06 15.70
CA LEU A 51 -9.09 -2.28 16.34
C LEU A 51 -7.82 -2.00 17.17
N PHE A 52 -6.90 -1.21 16.63
CA PHE A 52 -5.69 -0.78 17.33
C PHE A 52 -6.02 0.03 18.59
N GLU A 53 -6.91 1.01 18.50
CA GLU A 53 -7.34 1.84 19.65
C GLU A 53 -7.98 1.03 20.77
N ALA A 54 -8.63 -0.09 20.44
CA ALA A 54 -9.24 -1.00 21.40
C ALA A 54 -8.24 -1.90 22.15
N LEU A 55 -6.96 -1.92 21.74
CA LEU A 55 -5.93 -2.73 22.37
C LEU A 55 -5.46 -2.15 23.73
N PRO A 56 -5.00 -3.01 24.66
CA PRO A 56 -4.33 -2.58 25.88
C PRO A 56 -3.15 -1.63 25.60
N LYS A 57 -2.89 -0.72 26.53
CA LYS A 57 -1.88 0.34 26.35
C LYS A 57 -0.49 -0.24 26.08
N GLU A 58 -0.11 -1.28 26.80
CA GLU A 58 1.18 -1.96 26.68
C GLU A 58 1.38 -2.56 25.28
N THR A 59 0.29 -3.08 24.69
CA THR A 59 0.31 -3.64 23.33
C THR A 59 0.40 -2.53 22.28
N ARG A 60 -0.33 -1.43 22.47
CA ARG A 60 -0.24 -0.26 21.57
C ARG A 60 1.15 0.38 21.58
N GLU A 61 1.78 0.48 22.75
CA GLU A 61 3.17 0.98 22.86
C GLU A 61 4.16 0.09 22.07
N SER A 62 3.93 -1.24 22.07
CA SER A 62 4.76 -2.19 21.32
C SER A 62 4.53 -2.14 19.81
N LEU A 63 3.37 -1.65 19.38
CA LEU A 63 2.94 -1.57 17.98
C LEU A 63 2.83 -0.11 17.50
N GLY A 64 3.59 0.80 18.10
CA GLY A 64 3.45 2.25 17.87
C GLY A 64 3.63 2.70 16.41
N THR A 65 4.30 1.90 15.58
CA THR A 65 4.49 2.17 14.14
C THR A 65 3.30 1.73 13.27
N LEU A 66 2.36 0.96 13.80
CA LEU A 66 1.25 0.40 13.03
C LEU A 66 0.39 1.48 12.36
N PRO A 67 -0.04 2.55 13.05
CA PRO A 67 -0.90 3.57 12.42
C PRO A 67 -0.22 4.26 11.24
N GLU A 68 1.09 4.52 11.35
CA GLU A 68 1.89 5.12 10.27
C GLU A 68 2.00 4.17 9.07
N THR A 69 2.26 2.88 9.30
CA THR A 69 2.32 1.88 8.22
C THR A 69 0.96 1.70 7.53
N VAL A 70 -0.14 1.67 8.29
CA VAL A 70 -1.50 1.59 7.72
C VAL A 70 -1.78 2.82 6.86
N GLN A 71 -1.46 4.02 7.36
CA GLN A 71 -1.66 5.26 6.63
C GLN A 71 -0.83 5.31 5.34
N ALA A 72 0.43 4.86 5.36
CA ALA A 72 1.27 4.77 4.17
C ALA A 72 0.66 3.84 3.11
N LEU A 73 0.28 2.62 3.51
CA LEU A 73 -0.36 1.65 2.61
C LEU A 73 -1.67 2.16 2.00
N GLU A 74 -2.49 2.90 2.78
CA GLU A 74 -3.70 3.53 2.25
C GLU A 74 -3.39 4.58 1.18
N GLN A 75 -2.37 5.43 1.42
CA GLN A 75 -1.94 6.45 0.46
C GLN A 75 -1.37 5.81 -0.81
N ASP A 76 -0.55 4.77 -0.65
CA ASP A 76 0.06 4.04 -1.77
C ASP A 76 -1.01 3.33 -2.61
N ALA A 77 -1.99 2.69 -1.97
CA ALA A 77 -3.12 2.09 -2.65
C ALA A 77 -3.96 3.13 -3.42
N GLN A 78 -4.22 4.29 -2.82
CA GLN A 78 -4.93 5.38 -3.51
C GLN A 78 -4.13 5.91 -4.71
N ALA A 79 -2.81 6.07 -4.57
CA ALA A 79 -1.94 6.50 -5.64
C ALA A 79 -1.94 5.50 -6.81
N MET A 80 -1.86 4.19 -6.52
CA MET A 80 -1.97 3.14 -7.55
C MET A 80 -3.34 3.16 -8.25
N ARG A 81 -4.44 3.36 -7.51
CA ARG A 81 -5.78 3.48 -8.12
C ARG A 81 -5.84 4.64 -9.10
N GLN A 82 -5.31 5.79 -8.70
CA GLN A 82 -5.26 6.97 -9.55
C GLN A 82 -4.46 6.70 -10.83
N GLN A 83 -3.29 6.06 -10.71
CA GLN A 83 -2.47 5.69 -11.86
C GLN A 83 -3.19 4.71 -12.80
N VAL A 84 -3.89 3.71 -12.26
CA VAL A 84 -4.68 2.77 -13.06
C VAL A 84 -5.80 3.51 -13.82
N ALA A 85 -6.49 4.44 -13.17
CA ALA A 85 -7.54 5.23 -13.80
C ALA A 85 -6.99 6.15 -14.91
N GLU A 86 -5.80 6.71 -14.74
CA GLU A 86 -5.10 7.49 -15.77
C GLU A 86 -4.74 6.62 -16.98
N MET A 87 -4.18 5.44 -16.76
CA MET A 87 -3.84 4.51 -17.84
C MET A 87 -5.10 4.01 -18.57
N ASP A 88 -6.20 3.77 -17.86
CA ASP A 88 -7.50 3.44 -18.45
C ASP A 88 -8.01 4.58 -19.36
N GLY A 89 -7.83 5.83 -18.94
CA GLY A 89 -8.13 7.00 -19.76
C GLY A 89 -7.30 7.05 -21.06
N ILE A 90 -5.99 6.82 -20.95
CA ILE A 90 -5.07 6.77 -22.11
C ILE A 90 -5.46 5.65 -23.07
N LEU A 91 -5.76 4.45 -22.55
CA LEU A 91 -6.19 3.32 -23.37
C LEU A 91 -7.51 3.61 -24.11
N ALA A 92 -8.44 4.30 -23.46
CA ALA A 92 -9.69 4.75 -24.07
C ALA A 92 -9.45 5.77 -25.20
N GLU A 93 -8.49 6.69 -25.03
CA GLU A 93 -8.11 7.66 -26.08
C GLU A 93 -7.43 7.02 -27.29
N ILE A 94 -6.60 5.99 -27.06
CA ILE A 94 -6.00 5.19 -28.15
C ILE A 94 -7.12 4.46 -28.93
N GLY A 95 -8.26 4.17 -28.30
CA GLY A 95 -9.43 3.45 -28.86
C GLY A 95 -9.11 1.99 -29.15
N ASP A 96 -10.01 1.16 -29.68
CA ASP A 96 -9.63 -0.19 -30.15
C ASP A 96 -8.81 -0.13 -31.45
N ASP A 97 -7.92 -1.11 -31.67
CA ASP A 97 -7.20 -1.21 -32.94
C ASP A 97 -8.23 -1.45 -34.07
N ASP A 98 -8.43 -0.46 -34.95
CA ASP A 98 -9.22 -0.66 -36.17
C ASP A 98 -8.57 -1.77 -37.01
N PRO A 99 -9.21 -2.95 -37.13
CA PRO A 99 -8.63 -4.08 -37.85
C PRO A 99 -8.47 -3.79 -39.34
N SER A 100 -9.14 -2.75 -39.86
CA SER A 100 -9.06 -2.29 -41.25
C SER A 100 -7.84 -1.40 -41.50
N ARG A 101 -7.22 -0.85 -40.44
CA ARG A 101 -6.04 0.04 -40.49
C ARG A 101 -5.07 -0.26 -39.34
N PRO A 102 -4.42 -1.44 -39.35
CA PRO A 102 -3.48 -1.82 -38.32
C PRO A 102 -2.28 -0.86 -38.30
N SER A 103 -1.88 -0.44 -37.10
CA SER A 103 -0.66 0.32 -36.89
C SER A 103 0.16 -0.36 -35.81
N ALA A 104 1.27 -0.99 -36.21
CA ALA A 104 2.18 -1.66 -35.28
C ALA A 104 2.70 -0.72 -34.19
N ALA A 105 2.88 0.57 -34.51
CA ALA A 105 3.27 1.57 -33.53
C ALA A 105 2.19 1.81 -32.47
N ARG A 106 0.91 1.91 -32.86
CA ARG A 106 -0.20 2.07 -31.89
C ARG A 106 -0.38 0.82 -31.03
N ALA A 107 -0.33 -0.36 -31.63
CA ALA A 107 -0.40 -1.63 -30.91
C ALA A 107 0.73 -1.76 -29.87
N CYS A 108 1.96 -1.38 -30.24
CA CYS A 108 3.10 -1.37 -29.33
C CYS A 108 2.91 -0.40 -28.15
N VAL A 109 2.42 0.82 -28.41
CA VAL A 109 2.14 1.80 -27.35
C VAL A 109 1.03 1.30 -26.43
N ARG A 110 -0.07 0.77 -26.97
CA ARG A 110 -1.15 0.17 -26.18
C ARG A 110 -0.63 -0.94 -25.27
N ALA A 111 0.12 -1.89 -25.82
CA ALA A 111 0.68 -3.01 -25.05
C ALA A 111 1.59 -2.52 -23.91
N SER A 112 2.37 -1.46 -24.15
CA SER A 112 3.19 -0.85 -23.09
C SER A 112 2.33 -0.23 -21.97
N VAL A 113 1.25 0.47 -22.32
CA VAL A 113 0.33 1.09 -21.34
C VAL A 113 -0.43 0.01 -20.57
N GLU A 114 -0.87 -1.06 -21.24
CA GLU A 114 -1.51 -2.22 -20.62
C GLU A 114 -0.57 -2.89 -19.60
N ALA A 115 0.69 -3.12 -19.97
CA ALA A 115 1.68 -3.71 -19.06
C ALA A 115 1.90 -2.84 -17.80
N THR A 116 2.04 -1.53 -17.96
CA THR A 116 2.19 -0.60 -16.83
C THR A 116 0.93 -0.56 -15.95
N ARG A 117 -0.26 -0.59 -16.57
CA ARG A 117 -1.52 -0.66 -15.84
C ARG A 117 -1.64 -1.95 -15.03
N GLU A 118 -1.27 -3.09 -15.60
CA GLU A 118 -1.30 -4.38 -14.93
C GLU A 118 -0.35 -4.42 -13.73
N GLU A 119 0.85 -3.85 -13.88
CA GLU A 119 1.82 -3.70 -12.78
C GLU A 119 1.23 -2.86 -11.64
N ALA A 120 0.67 -1.68 -11.95
CA ALA A 120 0.04 -0.81 -10.95
C ALA A 120 -1.15 -1.50 -10.26
N GLN A 121 -1.96 -2.27 -11.01
CA GLN A 121 -3.03 -3.08 -10.41
C GLN A 121 -2.49 -4.21 -9.52
N GLY A 122 -1.36 -4.81 -9.86
CA GLY A 122 -0.67 -5.78 -9.02
C GLY A 122 -0.30 -5.18 -7.67
N LYS A 123 0.36 -4.02 -7.69
CA LYS A 123 0.75 -3.27 -6.49
C LYS A 123 -0.43 -2.81 -5.63
N LEU A 124 -1.50 -2.36 -6.27
CA LEU A 124 -2.74 -2.06 -5.56
C LEU A 124 -3.29 -3.28 -4.79
N ARG A 125 -3.30 -4.46 -5.42
CA ARG A 125 -3.76 -5.69 -4.77
C ARG A 125 -2.85 -6.09 -3.61
N GLU A 126 -1.53 -5.94 -3.75
CA GLU A 126 -0.54 -6.19 -2.69
C GLU A 126 -0.79 -5.28 -1.47
N ALA A 127 -0.96 -3.97 -1.67
CA ALA A 127 -1.23 -3.04 -0.58
C ALA A 127 -2.55 -3.34 0.16
N VAL A 128 -3.63 -3.62 -0.57
CA VAL A 128 -4.92 -3.98 0.03
C VAL A 128 -4.83 -5.30 0.78
N ALA A 129 -4.08 -6.27 0.27
CA ALA A 129 -3.85 -7.54 0.97
C ALA A 129 -3.03 -7.34 2.26
N ALA A 130 -2.03 -6.46 2.25
CA ALA A 130 -1.27 -6.10 3.44
C ALA A 130 -2.17 -5.43 4.51
N LEU A 131 -3.03 -4.49 4.11
CA LEU A 131 -4.02 -3.86 5.00
C LEU A 131 -4.98 -4.89 5.62
N GLU A 132 -5.49 -5.84 4.83
CA GLU A 132 -6.36 -6.89 5.35
C GLU A 132 -5.61 -7.85 6.29
N THR A 133 -4.33 -8.13 6.00
CA THR A 133 -3.48 -8.96 6.88
C THR A 133 -3.32 -8.30 8.25
N ILE A 134 -2.97 -7.01 8.28
CA ILE A 134 -2.87 -6.23 9.53
C ILE A 134 -4.20 -6.24 10.29
N ARG A 135 -5.32 -6.02 9.58
CA ARG A 135 -6.65 -6.06 10.18
C ARG A 135 -6.97 -7.41 10.81
N LEU A 136 -6.67 -8.52 10.13
CA LEU A 136 -6.85 -9.86 10.66
C LEU A 136 -5.93 -10.13 11.87
N GLY A 137 -4.68 -9.70 11.80
CA GLY A 137 -3.74 -9.77 12.93
C GLY A 137 -4.26 -9.04 14.17
N LEU A 138 -4.81 -7.84 13.99
CA LEU A 138 -5.48 -7.08 15.06
C LEU A 138 -6.73 -7.78 15.60
N LEU A 139 -7.55 -8.39 14.75
CA LEU A 139 -8.70 -9.21 15.19
C LEU A 139 -8.25 -10.42 16.01
N TYR A 140 -7.18 -11.10 15.62
CA TYR A 140 -6.61 -12.20 16.40
C TYR A 140 -6.03 -11.74 17.73
N MET A 141 -5.39 -10.57 17.77
CA MET A 141 -4.95 -9.96 19.02
C MET A 141 -6.12 -9.68 19.96
N GLN A 142 -7.23 -9.17 19.42
CA GLN A 142 -8.46 -8.94 20.20
C GLN A 142 -9.12 -10.24 20.68
N ALA A 143 -9.04 -11.31 19.89
CA ALA A 143 -9.52 -12.63 20.27
C ALA A 143 -8.59 -13.36 21.26
N GLY A 144 -7.41 -12.81 21.55
CA GLY A 144 -6.39 -13.40 22.42
C GLY A 144 -5.63 -14.58 21.80
N THR A 145 -5.73 -14.75 20.48
CA THR A 145 -5.05 -15.82 19.72
C THR A 145 -3.84 -15.33 18.94
N GLY A 146 -3.71 -14.01 18.74
CA GLY A 146 -2.57 -13.38 18.09
C GLY A 146 -1.41 -13.08 19.04
N THR A 147 -0.22 -12.85 18.49
CA THR A 147 0.97 -12.38 19.22
C THR A 147 1.45 -11.04 18.66
N VAL A 148 2.07 -10.23 19.52
CA VAL A 148 2.70 -8.97 19.10
C VAL A 148 3.79 -9.24 18.06
N GLU A 149 4.59 -10.28 18.26
CA GLU A 149 5.67 -10.67 17.34
C GLU A 149 5.18 -10.98 15.92
N SER A 150 4.09 -11.76 15.78
CA SER A 150 3.50 -12.05 14.47
C SER A 150 3.04 -10.78 13.77
N LEU A 151 2.38 -9.89 14.51
CA LEU A 151 1.89 -8.63 13.95
C LEU A 151 3.05 -7.69 13.60
N THR A 152 4.12 -7.64 14.39
CA THR A 152 5.31 -6.86 14.05
C THR A 152 5.97 -7.39 12.77
N MET A 153 6.07 -8.70 12.58
CA MET A 153 6.54 -9.28 11.31
C MET A 153 5.66 -8.90 10.12
N GLU A 154 4.34 -8.94 10.30
CA GLU A 154 3.39 -8.52 9.26
C GLU A 154 3.54 -7.03 8.91
N LEU A 155 3.82 -6.18 9.91
CA LEU A 155 4.09 -4.75 9.70
C LEU A 155 5.42 -4.50 8.98
N GLU A 156 6.46 -5.28 9.26
CA GLU A 156 7.74 -5.19 8.54
C GLU A 156 7.58 -5.58 7.07
N ALA A 157 6.85 -6.68 6.79
CA ALA A 157 6.54 -7.09 5.43
C ALA A 157 5.70 -6.03 4.68
N ALA A 158 4.70 -5.46 5.35
CA ALA A 158 3.88 -4.36 4.84
C ALA A 158 4.69 -3.10 4.52
N ARG A 159 5.65 -2.75 5.37
CA ARG A 159 6.55 -1.61 5.14
C ARG A 159 7.42 -1.83 3.90
N GLY A 160 7.94 -3.05 3.70
CA GLY A 160 8.67 -3.40 2.47
C GLY A 160 7.83 -3.22 1.20
N ILE A 161 6.54 -3.58 1.23
CA ILE A 161 5.62 -3.34 0.11
C ILE A 161 5.45 -1.85 -0.16
N SER A 162 5.30 -1.04 0.89
CA SER A 162 5.13 0.43 0.77
C SER A 162 6.39 1.06 0.16
N ASP A 163 7.58 0.66 0.62
CA ASP A 163 8.86 1.15 0.08
C ASP A 163 9.02 0.83 -1.42
N ASP A 164 8.66 -0.39 -1.83
CA ASP A 164 8.68 -0.81 -3.23
C ASP A 164 7.72 0.05 -4.09
N MET A 165 6.53 0.37 -3.56
CA MET A 165 5.53 1.19 -4.26
C MET A 165 5.97 2.64 -4.38
N GLU A 166 6.52 3.24 -3.32
CA GLU A 166 7.03 4.62 -3.38
C GLU A 166 8.18 4.71 -4.39
N ASN A 167 9.06 3.71 -4.47
CA ASN A 167 10.11 3.65 -5.50
C ASN A 167 9.52 3.63 -6.93
N LEU A 168 8.48 2.84 -7.18
CA LEU A 168 7.80 2.79 -8.48
C LEU A 168 7.10 4.12 -8.84
N LEU A 169 6.43 4.72 -7.87
CA LEU A 169 5.76 6.01 -8.01
C LEU A 169 6.76 7.14 -8.26
N ALA A 170 7.85 7.18 -7.51
CA ALA A 170 8.93 8.14 -7.71
C ALA A 170 9.54 8.02 -9.11
N GLY A 171 9.77 6.78 -9.58
CA GLY A 171 10.21 6.52 -10.95
C GLY A 171 9.26 7.10 -12.00
N HIS A 172 7.95 6.90 -11.83
CA HIS A 172 6.94 7.46 -12.74
C HIS A 172 6.91 8.99 -12.75
N ARG A 173 6.94 9.61 -11.56
CA ARG A 173 6.97 11.08 -11.42
C ARG A 173 8.19 11.67 -12.12
N GLU A 174 9.34 11.00 -12.02
CA GLU A 174 10.58 11.44 -12.65
C GLU A 174 10.52 11.31 -14.19
N VAL A 175 9.97 10.21 -14.72
CA VAL A 175 9.76 10.05 -16.17
C VAL A 175 8.83 11.14 -16.70
N GLU A 176 7.70 11.40 -16.03
CA GLU A 176 6.77 12.44 -16.46
C GLU A 176 7.44 13.82 -16.42
N ARG A 177 8.24 14.11 -15.39
CA ARG A 177 9.03 15.34 -15.30
C ARG A 177 9.96 15.50 -16.51
N ILE A 178 10.70 14.46 -16.89
CA ILE A 178 11.61 14.46 -18.05
C ILE A 178 10.82 14.65 -19.35
N LEU A 179 9.66 14.00 -19.51
CA LEU A 179 8.82 14.14 -20.70
C LEU A 179 8.22 15.55 -20.82
N GLN A 180 7.81 16.15 -19.71
CA GLN A 180 7.33 17.53 -19.69
C GLN A 180 8.43 18.53 -20.05
N GLU A 181 9.63 18.33 -19.52
CA GLU A 181 10.82 19.11 -19.86
C GLU A 181 11.14 18.99 -21.36
N ARG A 182 11.10 17.77 -21.92
CA ARG A 182 11.24 17.55 -23.36
C ARG A 182 10.18 18.30 -24.17
N ARG A 183 8.92 18.26 -23.76
CA ARG A 183 7.81 18.93 -24.47
C ARG A 183 8.01 20.44 -24.55
N LYS A 184 8.65 21.04 -23.53
CA LYS A 184 8.96 22.47 -23.44
C LYS A 184 10.24 22.85 -24.18
N THR A 185 11.29 22.02 -24.08
CA THR A 185 12.65 22.38 -24.46
C THR A 185 13.12 21.70 -25.76
N GLY A 186 12.49 20.59 -26.16
CA GLY A 186 12.84 19.80 -27.35
C GLY A 186 14.10 18.93 -27.22
N VAL A 187 14.78 18.92 -26.07
CA VAL A 187 16.07 18.24 -25.83
C VAL A 187 15.93 17.20 -24.71
N PHE A 188 16.67 16.09 -24.81
CA PHE A 188 16.75 15.04 -23.79
C PHE A 188 18.03 15.22 -22.96
N THR A 189 17.90 15.62 -21.70
CA THR A 189 19.00 15.63 -20.74
C THR A 189 18.83 14.45 -19.79
N LEU A 190 19.50 13.33 -20.08
CA LEU A 190 19.80 12.37 -19.03
C LEU A 190 20.77 13.04 -18.07
N VAL A 191 20.43 13.08 -16.78
CA VAL A 191 21.42 13.32 -15.74
C VAL A 191 22.30 12.07 -15.66
N THR A 192 23.19 11.92 -16.64
CA THR A 192 24.39 11.11 -16.50
C THR A 192 25.48 12.08 -16.07
N ASP A 193 25.74 12.14 -14.76
CA ASP A 193 27.03 12.64 -14.29
C ASP A 193 27.94 11.41 -14.06
N PRO A 194 28.73 10.97 -15.06
CA PRO A 194 29.79 10.02 -14.80
C PRO A 194 30.98 10.83 -14.28
N GLY A 195 30.98 11.12 -12.98
CA GLY A 195 32.14 11.68 -12.27
C GLY A 195 33.42 10.81 -12.38
N TRP A 196 33.33 9.62 -12.97
CA TRP A 196 34.42 8.67 -13.17
C TRP A 196 35.04 8.69 -14.59
N LEU A 197 34.53 9.52 -15.52
CA LEU A 197 35.05 9.60 -16.90
C LEU A 197 36.14 10.68 -17.10
N LYS A 198 36.52 11.39 -16.03
CA LYS A 198 37.58 12.42 -16.08
C LYS A 198 38.99 11.84 -15.96
N ASP A 199 39.14 10.63 -15.41
CA ASP A 199 40.47 10.05 -15.14
C ASP A 199 40.98 9.11 -16.25
N ALA A 200 40.16 8.75 -17.23
CA ALA A 200 40.52 7.75 -18.24
C ALA A 200 41.18 8.30 -19.53
N ILE A 201 41.34 9.63 -19.68
CA ILE A 201 41.84 10.25 -20.92
C ILE A 201 43.23 10.91 -20.76
N VAL A 202 43.82 10.92 -19.56
CA VAL A 202 45.11 11.62 -19.32
C VAL A 202 46.35 10.73 -19.54
N ASP A 203 46.21 9.41 -19.69
CA ASP A 203 47.36 8.48 -19.78
C ASP A 203 47.77 8.07 -21.21
N SER A 204 47.46 8.91 -22.21
CA SER A 204 47.96 8.68 -23.57
C SER A 204 48.33 9.99 -24.28
N PHE A 205 49.42 10.62 -23.83
CA PHE A 205 50.30 11.46 -24.67
C PHE A 205 51.71 11.50 -24.08
#